data_AF-A0A8J3C7V2-F1
#
_entry.id   AF-A0A8J3C7V2-F1
#
_cell.length_a   1.000
_cell.length_b   1.000
_cell.length_c   1.000
_cell.angle_alpha   90.00
_cell.angle_beta   90.00
_cell.angle_gamma   90.00
#
_symmetry.space_group_name_H-M   'P 1'
#
loop_
_entity.id
_entity.type
_entity.pdbx_description
1 polymer ?
#
loop_
_entity_poly.entity_id
_entity_poly.type
_entity_poly.pdbx_seq_one_letter_code
_entity_poly.pdbx_strand_id
1 'polypeptide(L)'
;MQLHLAVGEPLILHVMASWGPVAWLLFLLLLRGLVQAYLSLPHAWVFRRFALPIVAKRRGWAYEVEPVGLVKRIPNVVCRISGTYCGYRFEAVQIEESNLNDSTSTRTTLHVNGLGNLPYASIKLNLLTRKVRVHSDPVTKKVIPGSPFEKWLKWNLRHGCTFETGLGFASTKWSSSIYPGKLRRKIRFLARAARRFPDEARVVHPNHERAK
;
A
#
# COMPACT_ATOMS: atom_id res chain seq x y z
N MET A 1 85.17 -14.95 2.42
CA MET A 1 84.51 -14.19 3.51
C MET A 1 83.25 -13.59 2.91
N GLN A 2 82.11 -14.30 3.00
CA GLN A 2 80.83 -13.90 2.42
C GLN A 2 79.81 -13.76 3.56
N LEU A 3 79.34 -12.54 3.78
CA LEU A 3 78.26 -12.19 4.70
C LEU A 3 76.93 -12.38 3.97
N HIS A 4 76.21 -13.46 4.27
CA HIS A 4 74.81 -13.62 3.89
C HIS A 4 73.93 -12.73 4.78
N LEU A 5 73.44 -11.62 4.23
CA LEU A 5 72.28 -10.89 4.74
C LEU A 5 71.02 -11.61 4.25
N ALA A 6 70.40 -12.39 5.13
CA ALA A 6 69.07 -12.96 4.92
C ALA A 6 68.25 -12.79 6.20
N VAL A 7 67.88 -11.55 6.50
CA VAL A 7 66.95 -11.21 7.59
C VAL A 7 65.97 -10.21 7.04
N GLY A 8 64.76 -10.65 6.68
CA GLY A 8 63.75 -9.71 6.18
C GLY A 8 62.41 -10.25 5.70
N GLU A 9 62.20 -11.57 5.53
CA GLU A 9 60.98 -12.06 4.87
C GLU A 9 59.99 -12.97 5.66
N PRO A 10 60.10 -13.29 6.97
CA PRO A 10 59.07 -14.12 7.60
C PRO A 10 57.87 -13.34 8.16
N LEU A 11 57.97 -12.03 8.37
CA LEU A 11 56.94 -11.27 9.10
C LEU A 11 55.71 -10.91 8.25
N ILE A 12 55.89 -10.61 6.96
CA ILE A 12 54.78 -10.20 6.08
C ILE A 12 53.87 -11.39 5.74
N LEU A 13 54.45 -12.60 5.57
CA LEU A 13 53.71 -13.83 5.28
C LEU A 13 52.85 -14.30 6.48
N HIS A 14 53.28 -14.05 7.72
CA HIS A 14 52.50 -14.43 8.91
C HIS A 14 51.32 -13.50 9.20
N VAL A 15 51.46 -12.21 8.89
CA VAL A 15 50.35 -11.24 9.05
C VAL A 15 49.25 -11.50 8.01
N MET A 16 49.57 -11.92 6.79
CA MET A 16 48.55 -12.27 5.79
C MET A 16 47.82 -13.59 6.10
N ALA A 17 48.50 -14.58 6.68
CA ALA A 17 47.90 -15.87 7.02
C ALA A 17 46.94 -15.80 8.22
N SER A 18 47.18 -14.90 9.18
CA SER A 18 46.39 -14.77 10.41
C SER A 18 45.10 -13.97 10.24
N TRP A 19 44.99 -13.12 9.22
CA TRP A 19 43.79 -12.33 8.93
C TRP A 19 42.81 -13.01 7.97
N GLY A 20 43.27 -14.02 7.21
CA GLY A 20 42.44 -14.81 6.31
C GLY A 20 41.18 -15.40 6.97
N PRO A 21 41.28 -16.07 8.13
CA PRO A 21 40.12 -16.66 8.80
C PRO A 21 39.14 -15.62 9.32
N VAL A 22 39.63 -14.49 9.84
CA VAL A 22 38.80 -13.41 10.38
C VAL A 22 38.05 -12.68 9.26
N ALA A 23 38.73 -12.40 8.15
CA ALA A 23 38.12 -11.82 6.96
C ALA A 23 37.06 -12.76 6.35
N TRP A 24 37.33 -14.07 6.29
CA TRP A 24 36.36 -15.07 5.85
C TRP A 24 35.14 -15.15 6.77
N LEU A 25 35.33 -15.11 8.08
CA LEU A 25 34.23 -15.12 9.05
C LEU A 25 33.34 -13.88 8.89
N LEU A 26 33.95 -12.70 8.76
CA LEU A 26 33.23 -11.44 8.53
C LEU A 26 32.49 -11.46 7.18
N PHE A 27 33.12 -11.99 6.13
CA PHE A 27 32.49 -12.16 4.83
C PHE A 27 31.27 -13.10 4.90
N LEU A 28 31.37 -14.23 5.61
CA LEU A 28 30.25 -15.15 5.79
C LEU A 28 29.10 -14.53 6.60
N LEU A 29 29.39 -13.72 7.62
CA LEU A 29 28.38 -12.99 8.39
C LEU A 29 27.70 -11.90 7.54
N LEU A 30 28.47 -11.16 6.75
CA LEU A 30 27.95 -10.19 5.78
C LEU A 30 27.10 -10.87 4.73
N LEU A 31 27.55 -11.99 4.15
CA LEU A 31 26.82 -12.74 3.14
C LEU A 31 25.52 -13.31 3.72
N ARG A 32 25.54 -13.83 4.95
CA ARG A 32 24.31 -14.27 5.65
C ARG A 32 23.35 -13.11 5.88
N GLY A 33 23.86 -11.96 6.35
CA GLY A 33 23.07 -10.75 6.49
C GLY A 33 22.49 -10.26 5.17
N LEU A 34 23.25 -10.33 4.08
CA LEU A 34 22.86 -9.93 2.74
C LEU A 34 21.82 -10.90 2.13
N VAL A 35 22.02 -12.21 2.27
CA VAL A 35 21.09 -13.25 1.84
C VAL A 35 19.80 -13.17 2.66
N GLN A 36 19.89 -12.94 3.96
CA GLN A 36 18.72 -12.76 4.81
C GLN A 36 18.01 -11.44 4.51
N ALA A 37 18.73 -10.37 4.18
CA ALA A 37 18.15 -9.13 3.68
C ALA A 37 17.47 -9.32 2.32
N TYR A 38 18.10 -10.05 1.40
CA TYR A 38 17.57 -10.38 0.07
C TYR A 38 16.33 -11.27 0.14
N LEU A 39 16.33 -12.28 1.02
CA LEU A 39 15.17 -13.14 1.29
C LEU A 39 14.09 -12.43 2.11
N SER A 40 14.45 -11.42 2.91
CA SER A 40 13.49 -10.56 3.64
C SER A 40 12.80 -9.52 2.76
N LEU A 41 13.26 -9.36 1.52
CA LEU A 41 12.58 -8.64 0.47
C LEU A 41 11.74 -9.65 -0.31
N PRO A 42 10.50 -9.97 0.12
CA PRO A 42 9.63 -10.77 -0.71
C PRO A 42 9.41 -9.97 -2.01
N HIS A 43 10.01 -10.43 -3.10
CA HIS A 43 9.78 -9.86 -4.43
C HIS A 43 8.26 -9.76 -4.60
N ALA A 44 7.74 -8.58 -4.95
CA ALA A 44 6.30 -8.30 -4.91
C ALA A 44 5.47 -9.36 -5.67
N TRP A 45 6.07 -9.98 -6.68
CA TRP A 45 5.55 -11.12 -7.43
C TRP A 45 5.37 -12.40 -6.59
N VAL A 46 6.39 -12.84 -5.84
CA VAL A 46 6.32 -14.04 -4.97
C VAL A 46 5.29 -13.84 -3.87
N PHE A 47 5.28 -12.65 -3.24
CA PHE A 47 4.30 -12.32 -2.22
C PHE A 47 2.87 -12.41 -2.76
N ARG A 48 2.64 -11.82 -3.94
CA ARG A 48 1.35 -11.84 -4.63
C ARG A 48 0.91 -13.27 -4.97
N ARG A 49 1.80 -14.09 -5.55
CA ARG A 49 1.42 -15.43 -6.02
C ARG A 49 1.22 -16.46 -4.90
N PHE A 50 1.98 -16.38 -3.82
CA PHE A 50 1.99 -17.43 -2.80
C PHE A 50 1.48 -16.94 -1.45
N ALA A 51 2.09 -15.91 -0.88
CA ALA A 51 1.78 -15.48 0.48
C ALA A 51 0.39 -14.85 0.60
N LEU A 52 0.01 -13.99 -0.35
CA LEU A 52 -1.25 -13.26 -0.36
C LEU A 52 -2.47 -14.18 -0.46
N PRO A 53 -2.53 -15.18 -1.37
CA PRO A 53 -3.62 -16.16 -1.41
C PRO A 53 -3.71 -16.98 -0.12
N ILE A 54 -2.58 -17.41 0.45
CA ILE A 54 -2.58 -18.16 1.72
C ILE A 54 -3.18 -17.30 2.85
N VAL A 55 -2.76 -16.04 2.95
CA VAL A 55 -3.28 -15.11 3.97
C VAL A 55 -4.75 -14.78 3.73
N ALA A 56 -5.19 -14.64 2.48
CA ALA A 56 -6.59 -14.42 2.14
C ALA A 56 -7.45 -15.62 2.54
N LYS A 57 -7.04 -16.84 2.17
CA LYS A 57 -7.72 -18.09 2.52
C LYS A 57 -7.84 -18.28 4.03
N ARG A 58 -6.76 -18.04 4.79
CA ARG A 58 -6.77 -18.10 6.27
C ARG A 58 -7.75 -17.13 6.92
N ARG A 59 -8.19 -16.09 6.20
CA ARG A 59 -9.13 -15.07 6.69
C ARG A 59 -10.53 -15.19 6.10
N GLY A 60 -10.79 -16.24 5.29
CA GLY A 60 -12.04 -16.37 4.57
C GLY A 60 -12.26 -15.24 3.54
N TRP A 61 -11.17 -14.69 2.99
CA TRP A 61 -11.24 -13.70 1.92
C TRP A 61 -11.11 -14.39 0.57
N ALA A 62 -11.87 -13.90 -0.41
CA ALA A 62 -11.71 -14.30 -1.79
C ALA A 62 -10.49 -13.60 -2.39
N TYR A 63 -9.76 -14.34 -3.22
CA TYR A 63 -8.53 -13.89 -3.85
C TYR A 63 -8.55 -14.31 -5.32
N GLU A 64 -8.44 -13.33 -6.21
CA GLU A 64 -8.41 -13.53 -7.65
C GLU A 64 -7.12 -12.90 -8.21
N VAL A 65 -6.43 -13.64 -9.08
CA VAL A 65 -5.28 -13.16 -9.84
C VAL A 65 -5.57 -13.39 -11.30
N GLU A 66 -5.25 -12.40 -12.12
CA GLU A 66 -5.37 -12.55 -13.57
C GLU A 66 -4.55 -13.76 -14.03
N PRO A 67 -5.16 -14.68 -14.81
CA PRO A 67 -4.38 -15.71 -15.49
C PRO A 67 -3.37 -15.00 -16.40
N VAL A 68 -2.18 -15.57 -16.57
CA VAL A 68 -1.16 -15.02 -17.46
C VAL A 68 -1.68 -15.13 -18.90
N GLY A 69 -2.44 -14.13 -19.34
CA GLY A 69 -2.87 -13.98 -20.73
C GLY A 69 -1.77 -13.28 -21.52
N LEU A 70 -1.50 -13.77 -22.73
CA LEU A 70 -0.54 -13.18 -23.68
C LEU A 70 -0.94 -11.76 -24.15
N VAL A 71 -2.16 -11.30 -23.85
CA VAL A 71 -2.67 -9.99 -24.24
C VAL A 71 -2.83 -9.11 -23.01
N LYS A 72 -1.92 -8.15 -22.84
CA LYS A 72 -2.02 -7.09 -21.83
C LYS A 72 -3.21 -6.19 -22.19
N ARG A 73 -4.33 -6.28 -21.46
CA ARG A 73 -5.42 -5.31 -21.55
C ARG A 73 -5.08 -4.12 -20.66
N ILE A 74 -5.02 -2.91 -21.20
CA ILE A 74 -4.80 -1.71 -20.38
C ILE A 74 -6.18 -1.19 -19.94
N PRO A 75 -6.48 -1.08 -18.63
CA PRO A 75 -5.66 -1.40 -17.45
C PRO A 75 -5.67 -2.90 -17.04
N ASN A 76 -4.51 -3.46 -16.66
CA ASN A 76 -4.39 -4.88 -16.25
C ASN A 76 -4.70 -5.02 -14.75
N VAL A 77 -5.65 -5.89 -14.40
CA VAL A 77 -6.03 -6.14 -13.01
C VAL A 77 -5.13 -7.22 -12.42
N VAL A 78 -4.06 -6.78 -11.78
CA VAL A 78 -2.97 -7.61 -11.25
C VAL A 78 -3.44 -8.62 -10.19
N CYS A 79 -4.28 -8.15 -9.27
CA CYS A 79 -4.92 -8.96 -8.26
C CYS A 79 -6.15 -8.25 -7.68
N ARG A 80 -7.13 -9.05 -7.26
CA ARG A 80 -8.33 -8.61 -6.54
C ARG A 80 -8.45 -9.41 -5.24
N ILE A 81 -8.77 -8.72 -4.16
CA ILE A 81 -9.07 -9.33 -2.86
C ILE A 81 -10.40 -8.80 -2.38
N SER A 82 -11.33 -9.67 -2.05
CA SER A 82 -12.62 -9.28 -1.47
C SER A 82 -12.95 -10.11 -0.25
N GLY A 83 -13.80 -9.57 0.63
CA GLY A 83 -14.20 -10.29 1.83
C GLY A 83 -14.81 -9.37 2.87
N THR A 84 -14.83 -9.85 4.11
CA THR A 84 -15.34 -9.10 5.26
C THR A 84 -14.24 -8.89 6.29
N TYR A 85 -14.16 -7.68 6.86
CA TYR A 85 -13.23 -7.36 7.93
C TYR A 85 -13.89 -6.41 8.93
N CYS A 86 -13.94 -6.82 10.21
CA CYS A 86 -14.59 -6.07 11.29
C CYS A 86 -16.05 -5.66 10.95
N GLY A 87 -16.82 -6.56 10.31
CA GLY A 87 -18.21 -6.32 9.90
C GLY A 87 -18.37 -5.54 8.59
N TYR A 88 -17.28 -5.02 8.01
CA TYR A 88 -17.33 -4.28 6.74
C TYR A 88 -16.97 -5.17 5.57
N ARG A 89 -17.82 -5.16 4.54
CA ARG A 89 -17.50 -5.79 3.25
C ARG A 89 -16.51 -4.90 2.51
N PHE A 90 -15.48 -5.49 1.92
CA PHE A 90 -14.48 -4.74 1.16
C PHE A 90 -14.10 -5.46 -0.12
N GLU A 91 -13.62 -4.68 -1.08
CA GLU A 91 -12.96 -5.13 -2.29
C GLU A 91 -11.73 -4.26 -2.54
N ALA A 92 -10.57 -4.89 -2.71
CA ALA A 92 -9.32 -4.24 -3.07
C ALA A 92 -8.88 -4.73 -4.44
N VAL A 93 -8.58 -3.81 -5.34
CA VAL A 93 -8.13 -4.10 -6.69
C VAL A 93 -6.79 -3.43 -6.92
N GLN A 94 -5.78 -4.21 -7.32
CA GLN A 94 -4.50 -3.71 -7.76
C GLN A 94 -4.46 -3.71 -9.28
N ILE A 95 -4.10 -2.57 -9.83
CA ILE A 95 -4.04 -2.30 -11.26
C ILE A 95 -2.59 -1.92 -11.59
N GLU A 96 -2.06 -2.50 -12.67
CA GLU A 96 -0.81 -2.06 -13.29
C GLU A 96 -1.17 -1.29 -14.56
N GLU A 97 -0.81 -0.01 -14.56
CA GLU A 97 -0.96 0.90 -15.70
C GLU A 97 0.43 1.02 -16.36
N SER A 98 0.55 0.53 -17.60
CA SER A 98 1.71 0.78 -18.43
C SER A 98 1.61 2.18 -19.03
N ASN A 99 2.53 3.07 -18.66
CA ASN A 99 2.62 4.37 -19.31
C ASN A 99 3.29 4.23 -20.68
N LEU A 100 3.03 5.18 -21.58
CA LEU A 100 3.65 5.27 -22.91
C LEU A 100 5.20 5.33 -22.87
N ASN A 101 5.79 5.65 -21.71
CA ASN A 101 7.23 5.79 -21.50
C ASN A 101 7.88 4.55 -20.85
N ASP A 102 7.36 3.34 -21.10
CA ASP A 102 7.84 2.05 -20.54
C ASP A 102 7.92 1.95 -19.00
N SER A 103 7.39 2.94 -18.27
CA SER A 103 7.25 2.87 -16.82
C SER A 103 5.92 2.21 -16.45
N THR A 104 6.00 1.10 -15.72
CA THR A 104 4.85 0.47 -15.09
C THR A 104 4.54 1.17 -13.77
N SER A 105 3.34 1.72 -13.65
CA SER A 105 2.85 2.26 -12.38
C SER A 105 1.83 1.32 -11.76
N THR A 106 1.91 1.09 -10.45
CA THR A 106 0.95 0.27 -9.72
C THR A 106 0.01 1.17 -8.95
N ARG A 107 -1.30 1.01 -9.18
CA ARG A 107 -2.36 1.69 -8.47
C ARG A 107 -3.24 0.68 -7.78
N THR A 108 -3.51 0.89 -6.49
CA THR A 108 -4.46 0.06 -5.75
C THR A 108 -5.66 0.89 -5.35
N THR A 109 -6.85 0.36 -5.58
CA THR A 109 -8.12 0.88 -5.11
C THR A 109 -8.67 -0.04 -4.03
N LEU A 110 -9.29 0.55 -3.00
CA LEU A 110 -10.03 -0.17 -1.97
C LEU A 110 -11.42 0.44 -1.90
N HIS A 111 -12.43 -0.40 -1.97
CA HIS A 111 -13.83 -0.09 -1.75
C HIS A 111 -14.28 -0.79 -0.47
N VAL A 112 -14.97 -0.07 0.40
CA VAL A 112 -15.55 -0.59 1.65
C VAL A 112 -17.02 -0.23 1.67
N ASN A 113 -17.88 -1.23 1.81
CA ASN A 113 -19.32 -1.12 1.82
C ASN A 113 -19.88 -1.34 3.23
N GLY A 114 -21.13 -0.91 3.45
CA GLY A 114 -21.81 -1.02 4.74
C GLY A 114 -21.40 0.07 5.73
N LEU A 115 -21.10 1.27 5.22
CA LEU A 115 -20.65 2.41 6.03
C LEU A 115 -21.79 3.39 6.39
N GLY A 116 -23.04 3.01 6.12
CA GLY A 116 -24.22 3.86 6.29
C GLY A 116 -24.39 4.86 5.14
N ASN A 117 -25.49 5.62 5.15
CA ASN A 117 -25.78 6.60 4.11
C ASN A 117 -24.77 7.77 4.18
N LEU A 118 -23.78 7.72 3.29
CA LEU A 118 -22.81 8.79 3.08
C LEU A 118 -23.16 9.52 1.79
N PRO A 119 -23.13 10.87 1.78
CA PRO A 119 -23.32 11.64 0.57
C PRO A 119 -22.17 11.40 -0.41
N TYR A 120 -22.40 11.69 -1.68
CA TYR A 120 -21.34 11.65 -2.65
C TYR A 120 -20.30 12.74 -2.37
N ALA A 121 -19.05 12.33 -2.15
CA ALA A 121 -17.94 13.26 -1.98
C ALA A 121 -16.61 12.66 -2.42
N SER A 122 -15.87 13.37 -3.25
CA SER A 122 -14.49 13.07 -3.61
C SER A 122 -13.57 14.09 -2.94
N ILE A 123 -12.74 13.61 -2.03
CA ILE A 123 -11.85 14.43 -1.21
C ILE A 123 -10.41 14.08 -1.55
N LYS A 124 -9.65 15.10 -1.99
CA LYS A 124 -8.23 14.97 -2.33
C LYS A 124 -7.41 15.98 -1.54
N LEU A 125 -6.41 15.49 -0.80
CA LEU A 125 -5.45 16.35 -0.12
C LEU A 125 -4.32 16.73 -1.08
N ASN A 126 -4.13 18.04 -1.30
CA ASN A 126 -2.92 18.53 -1.94
C ASN A 126 -1.80 18.57 -0.90
N LEU A 127 -0.73 17.81 -1.11
CA LEU A 127 0.36 17.66 -0.14
C LEU A 127 1.20 18.93 0.00
N LEU A 128 1.42 19.67 -1.09
CA LEU A 128 2.22 20.88 -1.10
C LEU A 128 1.55 22.01 -0.33
N THR A 129 0.24 22.18 -0.55
CA THR A 129 -0.52 23.28 0.08
C THR A 129 -1.24 22.87 1.36
N ARG A 130 -1.26 21.56 1.68
CA ARG A 130 -2.13 20.95 2.70
C ARG A 130 -3.61 21.32 2.57
N LYS A 131 -4.04 21.79 1.39
CA LYS A 131 -5.43 22.15 1.12
C LYS A 131 -6.21 20.91 0.73
N VAL A 132 -7.39 20.75 1.33
CA VAL A 132 -8.33 19.70 0.97
C VAL A 132 -9.20 20.22 -0.17
N ARG A 133 -9.19 19.52 -1.30
CA ARG A 133 -10.11 19.76 -2.41
C ARG A 133 -11.27 18.79 -2.27
N VAL A 134 -12.48 19.35 -2.21
CA VAL A 134 -13.73 18.60 -2.13
C VAL A 134 -14.49 18.77 -3.44
N HIS A 135 -14.84 17.65 -4.06
CA HIS A 135 -15.75 17.55 -5.20
C HIS A 135 -17.00 16.80 -4.73
N SER A 136 -18.10 17.51 -4.53
CA SER A 136 -19.34 16.98 -3.97
C SER A 136 -20.49 17.94 -4.26
N ASP A 137 -21.67 17.58 -3.78
CA ASP A 137 -22.83 18.47 -3.76
C ASP A 137 -22.52 19.80 -3.03
N PRO A 138 -23.24 20.89 -3.35
CA PRO A 138 -22.99 22.21 -2.79
C PRO A 138 -23.02 22.25 -1.25
N VAL A 139 -23.88 21.47 -0.61
CA VAL A 139 -23.98 21.41 0.86
C VAL A 139 -22.71 20.79 1.45
N THR A 140 -22.35 19.59 0.99
CA THR A 140 -21.14 18.88 1.41
C THR A 140 -19.87 19.71 1.17
N LYS A 141 -19.83 20.48 0.07
CA LYS A 141 -18.73 21.39 -0.27
C LYS A 141 -18.62 22.58 0.68
N LYS A 142 -19.72 23.04 1.28
CA LYS A 142 -19.74 24.10 2.29
C LYS A 142 -19.42 23.58 3.69
N VAL A 143 -19.91 22.39 4.05
CA VAL A 143 -19.81 21.84 5.42
C VAL A 143 -18.42 21.27 5.72
N ILE A 144 -17.77 20.63 4.75
CA ILE A 144 -16.48 19.97 5.00
C ILE A 144 -15.35 20.97 5.31
N PRO A 145 -15.13 22.05 4.54
CA PRO A 145 -14.08 23.01 4.83
C PRO A 145 -14.26 23.68 6.20
N GLY A 146 -13.20 23.72 7.00
CA GLY A 146 -13.20 24.28 8.36
C GLY A 146 -13.68 23.31 9.45
N SER A 147 -14.34 22.21 9.08
CA SER A 147 -14.89 21.24 10.04
C SER A 147 -13.81 20.49 10.85
N PRO A 148 -14.17 19.93 12.03
CA PRO A 148 -13.30 18.99 12.75
C PRO A 148 -12.92 17.78 11.90
N PHE A 149 -13.80 17.37 10.98
CA PHE A 149 -13.54 16.30 10.02
C PHE A 149 -12.39 16.64 9.08
N GLU A 150 -12.35 17.83 8.48
CA GLU A 150 -11.25 18.25 7.60
C GLU A 150 -9.91 18.28 8.36
N LYS A 151 -9.89 18.81 9.59
CA LYS A 151 -8.68 18.82 10.44
C LYS A 151 -8.17 17.41 10.71
N TRP A 152 -9.07 16.51 11.11
CA TRP A 152 -8.75 15.10 11.32
C TRP A 152 -8.25 14.42 10.04
N LEU A 153 -8.90 14.72 8.91
CA LEU A 153 -8.57 14.16 7.60
C LEU A 153 -7.17 14.61 7.16
N LYS A 154 -6.80 15.89 7.32
CA LYS A 154 -5.45 16.41 7.06
C LYS A 154 -4.37 15.70 7.88
N TRP A 155 -4.66 15.37 9.14
CA TRP A 155 -3.71 14.68 10.02
C TRP A 155 -3.52 13.20 9.63
N ASN A 156 -4.58 12.55 9.13
CA ASN A 156 -4.58 11.10 8.88
C ASN A 156 -4.34 10.72 7.41
N LEU A 157 -4.61 11.61 6.46
CA LEU A 157 -4.26 11.41 5.05
C LEU A 157 -2.75 11.58 4.86
N ARG A 158 -2.03 10.46 4.92
CA ARG A 158 -0.65 10.39 4.44
C ARG A 158 -0.62 10.29 2.91
N HIS A 159 0.45 10.83 2.32
CA HIS A 159 0.75 11.00 0.89
C HIS A 159 -0.21 10.33 -0.13
N GLY A 160 -0.84 11.15 -0.98
CA GLY A 160 -1.37 10.71 -2.27
C GLY A 160 -2.69 9.93 -2.24
N CYS A 161 -3.36 9.84 -1.09
CA CYS A 161 -4.61 9.10 -0.98
C CYS A 161 -5.81 9.97 -1.35
N THR A 162 -6.63 9.50 -2.28
CA THR A 162 -7.99 10.04 -2.49
C THR A 162 -8.95 9.32 -1.55
N PHE A 163 -9.97 10.03 -1.09
CA PHE A 163 -11.08 9.48 -0.32
C PHE A 163 -12.36 9.80 -1.06
N GLU A 164 -13.10 8.78 -1.49
CA GLU A 164 -14.36 8.95 -2.20
C GLU A 164 -15.46 8.29 -1.37
N THR A 165 -16.64 8.90 -1.28
CA THR A 165 -17.83 8.33 -0.63
C THR A 165 -19.02 8.43 -1.55
N GLY A 166 -20.02 7.59 -1.32
CA GLY A 166 -21.34 7.66 -1.91
C GLY A 166 -22.17 6.45 -1.52
N LEU A 167 -23.50 6.58 -1.47
CA LEU A 167 -24.47 5.46 -1.43
C LEU A 167 -24.04 4.23 -0.60
N GLY A 168 -23.61 4.41 0.64
CA GLY A 168 -23.25 3.28 1.52
C GLY A 168 -21.80 2.80 1.46
N PHE A 169 -20.97 3.38 0.60
CA PHE A 169 -19.56 3.00 0.42
C PHE A 169 -18.59 4.15 0.66
N ALA A 170 -17.35 3.78 0.94
CA ALA A 170 -16.20 4.66 0.89
C ALA A 170 -15.05 3.95 0.17
N SER A 171 -14.29 4.70 -0.61
CA SER A 171 -13.15 4.19 -1.37
C SER A 171 -11.89 5.02 -1.13
N THR A 172 -10.74 4.40 -1.34
CA THR A 172 -9.46 5.10 -1.36
C THR A 172 -8.51 4.50 -2.38
N LYS A 173 -7.65 5.35 -2.95
CA LYS A 173 -6.68 4.97 -3.99
C LYS A 173 -5.27 5.30 -3.52
N TRP A 174 -4.29 4.42 -3.77
CA TRP A 174 -2.88 4.67 -3.43
C TRP A 174 -1.92 3.94 -4.39
N SER A 175 -0.68 4.45 -4.49
CA SER A 175 0.36 3.95 -5.40
C SER A 175 1.29 2.93 -4.73
N SER A 176 0.76 1.79 -4.29
CA SER A 176 1.59 0.66 -3.83
C SER A 176 0.82 -0.65 -3.83
N SER A 177 1.52 -1.78 -3.87
CA SER A 177 0.92 -3.12 -3.88
C SER A 177 0.02 -3.41 -2.67
N ILE A 178 -0.88 -4.38 -2.83
CA ILE A 178 -1.75 -4.85 -1.75
C ILE A 178 -0.95 -5.63 -0.72
N TYR A 179 -0.95 -5.14 0.52
CA TYR A 179 -0.41 -5.85 1.69
C TYR A 179 -1.49 -5.99 2.76
N PRO A 180 -1.64 -7.15 3.41
CA PRO A 180 -2.68 -7.39 4.41
C PRO A 180 -2.67 -6.37 5.57
N GLY A 181 -1.47 -5.95 6.01
CA GLY A 181 -1.32 -4.93 7.05
C GLY A 181 -1.80 -3.55 6.60
N LYS A 182 -1.43 -3.13 5.38
CA LYS A 182 -1.88 -1.86 4.78
C LYS A 182 -3.39 -1.87 4.56
N LEU A 183 -3.92 -2.96 4.01
CA LEU A 183 -5.34 -3.15 3.74
C LEU A 183 -6.17 -2.99 5.02
N ARG A 184 -5.78 -3.65 6.11
CA ARG A 184 -6.45 -3.51 7.43
C ARG A 184 -6.43 -2.06 7.93
N ARG A 185 -5.29 -1.37 7.82
CA ARG A 185 -5.17 0.05 8.22
C ARG A 185 -6.09 0.94 7.38
N LYS A 186 -6.16 0.69 6.07
CA LYS A 186 -7.00 1.46 5.13
C LYS A 186 -8.49 1.20 5.36
N ILE A 187 -8.93 -0.04 5.58
CA ILE A 187 -10.33 -0.35 5.92
C ILE A 187 -10.74 0.36 7.21
N ARG A 188 -9.92 0.29 8.27
CA ARG A 188 -10.18 1.01 9.53
C ARG A 188 -10.21 2.53 9.34
N PHE A 189 -9.33 3.07 8.50
CA PHE A 189 -9.34 4.48 8.16
C PHE A 189 -10.66 4.87 7.49
N LEU A 190 -11.11 4.13 6.48
CA LEU A 190 -12.38 4.38 5.78
C LEU A 190 -13.58 4.29 6.74
N ALA A 191 -13.62 3.26 7.58
CA ALA A 191 -14.68 3.12 8.58
C ALA A 191 -14.70 4.28 9.60
N ARG A 192 -13.53 4.74 10.04
CA ARG A 192 -13.44 5.91 10.95
C ARG A 192 -13.80 7.21 10.25
N ALA A 193 -13.40 7.38 8.99
CA ALA A 193 -13.73 8.55 8.19
C ALA A 193 -15.25 8.64 7.98
N ALA A 194 -15.89 7.52 7.61
CA ALA A 194 -17.34 7.42 7.49
C ALA A 194 -18.05 7.84 8.78
N ARG A 195 -17.63 7.31 9.94
CA ARG A 195 -18.24 7.65 11.25
C ARG A 195 -18.10 9.13 11.61
N ARG A 196 -16.97 9.75 11.28
CA ARG A 196 -16.68 11.17 11.56
C ARG A 196 -17.20 12.13 10.49
N PHE A 197 -17.83 11.61 9.45
CA PHE A 197 -18.37 12.43 8.38
C PHE A 197 -19.45 13.37 8.96
N PRO A 198 -19.45 14.67 8.62
CA PRO A 198 -20.40 15.64 9.17
C PRO A 198 -21.85 15.20 8.96
N ASP A 199 -22.65 15.22 10.03
CA ASP A 199 -24.06 14.78 9.97
C ASP A 199 -24.89 15.71 9.09
N GLU A 200 -24.57 17.01 9.05
CA GLU A 200 -25.25 18.00 8.21
C GLU A 200 -25.13 17.67 6.72
N ALA A 201 -24.07 16.96 6.33
CA ALA A 201 -23.87 16.52 4.95
C ALA A 201 -24.64 15.23 4.64
N ARG A 202 -25.07 14.45 5.64
CA ARG A 202 -25.79 13.17 5.45
C ARG A 202 -27.27 13.34 5.10
N VAL A 203 -27.87 14.48 5.47
CA VAL A 203 -29.33 14.71 5.40
C VAL A 203 -29.83 15.03 3.97
N VAL A 204 -28.93 15.32 3.03
CA VAL A 204 -29.28 15.96 1.74
C VAL A 204 -29.67 14.97 0.62
N HIS A 205 -29.88 13.69 0.90
CA HIS A 205 -30.53 12.78 -0.05
C HIS A 205 -31.94 12.39 0.38
N PRO A 206 -32.93 13.32 0.35
CA PRO A 206 -34.31 12.91 0.21
C PRO A 206 -34.49 12.41 -1.23
N ASN A 207 -35.10 11.24 -1.41
CA ASN A 207 -35.71 10.81 -2.68
C ASN A 207 -34.83 10.20 -3.79
N HIS A 208 -34.09 9.13 -3.49
CA HIS A 208 -33.88 8.08 -4.52
C HIS A 208 -34.72 6.81 -4.30
N GLU A 209 -35.73 6.87 -3.42
CA GLU A 209 -36.74 5.81 -3.22
C GLU A 209 -38.00 5.97 -4.09
N ARG A 210 -38.04 6.92 -5.05
CA ARG A 210 -39.16 7.06 -6.01
C ARG A 210 -38.70 6.95 -7.45
N ALA A 211 -38.24 5.76 -7.83
CA ALA A 211 -38.28 5.29 -9.22
C ALA A 211 -38.46 3.77 -9.15
N LYS A 212 -39.71 3.36 -8.93
CA LYS A 212 -40.21 2.03 -9.31
C LYS A 212 -40.73 2.14 -10.73
#